data_AF-A0A0A0M9M2-F1
#
_entry.id   AF-A0A0A0M9M2-F1
#
_cell.length_a   1.000
_cell.length_b   1.000
_cell.length_c   1.000
_cell.angle_alpha   90.00
_cell.angle_beta   90.00
_cell.angle_gamma   90.00
#
_symmetry.space_group_name_H-M   'P 1'
#
loop_
_entity.id
_entity.type
_entity.pdbx_description
1 polymer ?
#
loop_
_entity_poly.entity_id
_entity_poly.type
_entity_poly.pdbx_seq_one_letter_code
_entity_poly.pdbx_strand_id
1 'polypeptide(L)'
;MAQAREFLIKHCSTPSIVALDDLIANVDRNLGNLLHSPGSLTLIDHGRSLTGPAWRRPDLVAGNAFMNVVRDLLGPAAETLPFRGAVMAEYTTIVSKVSPAMPELKQLLDHLLDPLDSRAAHDFLHGRSAPGSIARRIGVVA
;
A
#
# COMPACT_ATOMS: atom_id res chain seq x y z
N MET A 1 -6.27 16.87 14.17
CA MET A 1 -6.95 15.85 13.34
C MET A 1 -7.70 16.46 12.15
N ALA A 2 -8.61 17.42 12.33
CA ALA A 2 -9.40 18.00 11.22
C ALA A 2 -8.54 18.62 10.08
N GLN A 3 -7.54 19.42 10.43
CA GLN A 3 -6.65 20.07 9.45
C GLN A 3 -5.84 19.07 8.61
N ALA A 4 -5.37 17.98 9.23
CA ALA A 4 -4.62 16.95 8.53
C ALA A 4 -5.49 16.11 7.59
N ARG A 5 -6.73 15.80 8.01
CA ARG A 5 -7.72 15.16 7.15
C ARG A 5 -8.02 16.04 5.93
N GLU A 6 -8.22 17.33 6.13
CA GLU A 6 -8.48 18.28 5.05
C GLU A 6 -7.29 18.39 4.08
N PHE A 7 -6.06 18.39 4.60
CA PHE A 7 -4.85 18.33 3.80
C PHE A 7 -4.84 17.10 2.88
N LEU A 8 -5.06 15.91 3.44
CA LEU A 8 -5.06 14.66 2.67
C LEU A 8 -6.20 14.61 1.64
N ILE A 9 -7.39 15.11 1.96
CA ILE A 9 -8.51 15.17 1.01
C ILE A 9 -8.15 16.01 -0.23
N LYS A 10 -7.39 17.09 -0.04
CA LYS A 10 -7.03 18.03 -1.12
C LYS A 10 -5.76 17.63 -1.87
N HIS A 11 -4.89 16.82 -1.27
CA HIS A 11 -3.60 16.50 -1.87
C HIS A 11 -3.73 15.44 -2.97
N CYS A 12 -3.23 15.74 -4.18
CA CYS A 12 -3.36 14.88 -5.35
C CYS A 12 -2.66 13.51 -5.21
N SER A 13 -1.60 13.42 -4.42
CA SER A 13 -0.88 12.16 -4.15
C SER A 13 -1.61 11.21 -3.20
N THR A 14 -2.68 11.63 -2.52
CA THR A 14 -3.33 10.79 -1.50
C THR A 14 -3.82 9.43 -2.02
N PRO A 15 -4.46 9.33 -3.21
CA PRO A 15 -4.84 8.03 -3.76
C PRO A 15 -3.65 7.08 -4.00
N SER A 16 -2.49 7.60 -4.43
CA SER A 16 -1.30 6.77 -4.68
C SER A 16 -0.66 6.27 -3.40
N ILE A 17 -0.74 7.05 -2.31
CA ILE A 17 -0.30 6.63 -0.97
C ILE A 17 -1.19 5.47 -0.49
N VAL A 18 -2.51 5.63 -0.57
CA VAL A 18 -3.46 4.57 -0.19
C VAL A 18 -3.22 3.31 -1.02
N ALA A 19 -3.02 3.45 -2.33
CA ALA A 19 -2.73 2.33 -3.23
C ALA A 19 -1.41 1.61 -2.88
N LEU A 20 -0.34 2.35 -2.59
CA LEU A 20 0.95 1.78 -2.24
C LEU A 20 0.90 1.08 -0.87
N ASP A 21 0.32 1.73 0.14
CA ASP A 21 0.22 1.14 1.48
C ASP A 21 -0.70 -0.09 1.50
N ASP A 22 -1.73 -0.14 0.65
CA ASP A 22 -2.44 -1.39 0.38
C ASP A 22 -1.49 -2.42 -0.26
N LEU A 23 -0.80 -2.10 -1.36
CA LEU A 23 0.07 -3.05 -2.05
C LEU A 23 1.10 -3.71 -1.10
N ILE A 24 1.79 -2.91 -0.29
CA ILE A 24 2.85 -3.40 0.62
C ILE A 24 2.33 -3.77 2.02
N ALA A 25 1.03 -3.62 2.26
CA ALA A 25 0.40 -3.79 3.58
C ALA A 25 1.13 -3.01 4.69
N ASN A 26 1.36 -1.72 4.48
CA ASN A 26 1.87 -0.83 5.53
C ASN A 26 0.73 -0.42 6.45
N VAL A 27 0.74 -0.96 7.66
CA VAL A 27 -0.34 -0.82 8.64
C VAL A 27 -0.24 0.44 9.50
N ASP A 28 0.74 1.31 9.27
CA ASP A 28 1.01 2.46 10.15
C ASP A 28 1.43 3.74 9.43
N ARG A 29 1.02 3.92 8.16
CA ARG A 29 1.26 5.19 7.47
C ARG A 29 0.51 6.32 8.15
N ASN A 30 1.20 7.07 9.00
CA ASN A 30 0.66 8.26 9.65
C ASN A 30 1.25 9.53 9.02
N LEU A 31 0.72 10.69 9.41
CA LEU A 31 1.10 11.99 8.84
C LEU A 31 2.57 12.34 9.09
N GLY A 32 3.16 11.85 10.19
CA GLY A 32 4.59 12.03 10.47
C GLY A 32 5.49 11.31 9.47
N ASN A 33 4.94 10.34 8.72
CA ASN A 33 5.65 9.61 7.67
C ASN A 33 5.50 10.27 6.28
N LEU A 34 4.83 11.42 6.19
CA LEU A 34 4.55 12.15 4.96
C LEU A 34 5.33 13.46 4.96
N LEU A 35 6.49 13.47 4.29
CA LEU A 35 7.26 14.70 4.12
C LEU A 35 6.67 15.51 2.98
N HIS A 36 6.07 16.66 3.31
CA HIS A 36 5.49 17.54 2.33
C HIS A 36 6.56 18.40 1.65
N SER A 37 6.54 18.40 0.33
CA SER A 37 7.28 19.33 -0.53
C SER A 37 6.31 19.97 -1.52
N PRO A 38 6.64 21.13 -2.12
CA PRO A 38 5.76 21.76 -3.10
C PRO A 38 5.38 20.78 -4.22
N GLY A 39 4.09 20.39 -4.27
CA GLY A 39 3.55 19.49 -5.29
C GLY A 39 3.76 17.99 -5.05
N SER A 40 4.38 17.55 -3.95
CA SER A 40 4.63 16.13 -3.70
C SER A 40 4.61 15.75 -2.22
N LEU A 41 4.38 14.47 -1.97
CA LEU A 41 4.54 13.82 -0.68
C LEU A 41 5.61 12.74 -0.80
N THR A 42 6.71 12.89 -0.06
CA THR A 42 7.74 11.87 0.05
C THR A 42 7.41 10.96 1.23
N LEU A 43 7.40 9.65 0.98
CA LEU A 43 7.08 8.63 1.97
C LEU A 43 8.34 8.14 2.67
N ILE A 44 8.38 8.28 3.99
CA ILE A 44 9.47 7.77 4.83
C ILE A 44 8.94 6.70 5.78
N ASP A 45 9.83 5.99 6.47
CA ASP A 45 9.47 5.04 7.52
C ASP A 45 8.50 3.95 7.03
N HIS A 46 9.07 2.96 6.34
CA HIS A 46 8.36 1.80 5.80
C HIS A 46 8.48 0.57 6.69
N GLY A 47 8.97 0.73 7.94
CA GLY A 47 9.30 -0.38 8.85
C GLY A 47 8.09 -1.21 9.31
N ARG A 48 6.86 -0.76 9.02
CA ARG A 48 5.62 -1.47 9.31
C ARG A 48 4.90 -1.99 8.05
N SER A 49 5.62 -2.11 6.94
CA SER A 49 5.19 -2.86 5.76
C SER A 49 5.12 -4.36 6.04
N LEU A 50 4.54 -5.13 5.12
CA LEU A 50 4.35 -6.58 5.24
C LEU A 50 3.59 -6.96 6.51
N THR A 51 2.50 -6.24 6.82
CA THR A 51 1.64 -6.51 7.99
C THR A 51 2.25 -6.13 9.36
N GLY A 52 3.38 -5.40 9.39
CA GLY A 52 4.01 -4.88 10.60
C GLY A 52 5.35 -5.57 10.94
N PRO A 53 6.12 -5.06 11.91
CA PRO A 53 7.53 -5.43 12.09
C PRO A 53 7.76 -6.85 12.64
N ALA A 54 6.70 -7.51 13.11
CA ALA A 54 6.74 -8.83 13.71
C ALA A 54 5.97 -9.87 12.89
N TRP A 55 5.76 -9.60 11.60
CA TRP A 55 5.08 -10.52 10.69
C TRP A 55 5.78 -11.88 10.68
N ARG A 56 4.97 -12.91 10.44
CA ARG A 56 5.39 -14.29 10.21
C ARG A 56 4.77 -14.75 8.90
N ARG A 57 5.31 -15.81 8.31
CA ARG A 57 4.80 -16.37 7.04
C ARG A 57 3.28 -16.55 6.99
N PRO A 58 2.57 -17.02 8.04
CA PRO A 58 1.12 -17.16 8.02
C PRO A 58 0.35 -15.83 7.95
N ASP A 59 0.97 -14.71 8.33
CA ASP A 59 0.34 -13.38 8.31
C ASP A 59 0.29 -12.80 6.88
N LEU A 60 1.18 -13.27 6.01
CA LEU A 60 1.36 -12.79 4.64
C LEU A 60 0.36 -13.40 3.65
N VAL A 61 -0.93 -13.11 3.86
CA VAL A 61 -2.02 -13.56 2.98
C VAL A 61 -2.39 -12.45 2.00
N ALA A 62 -2.06 -12.62 0.72
CA ALA A 62 -2.21 -11.58 -0.30
C ALA A 62 -3.66 -11.08 -0.48
N GLY A 63 -4.65 -11.95 -0.26
CA GLY A 63 -6.07 -11.61 -0.38
C GLY A 63 -6.62 -10.78 0.78
N ASN A 64 -5.93 -10.71 1.92
CA ASN A 64 -6.45 -10.02 3.10
C ASN A 64 -6.46 -8.50 2.91
N ALA A 65 -7.47 -7.87 3.51
CA ALA A 65 -7.47 -6.43 3.75
C ALA A 65 -6.67 -6.15 5.02
N PHE A 66 -5.80 -5.14 4.95
CA PHE A 66 -5.02 -4.66 6.09
C PHE A 66 -5.43 -3.23 6.40
N MET A 67 -5.16 -2.80 7.63
CA MET A 67 -5.40 -1.41 8.04
C MET A 67 -4.65 -0.46 7.11
N ASN A 68 -5.33 0.61 6.69
CA ASN A 68 -4.73 1.69 5.92
C ASN A 68 -5.05 3.01 6.62
N VAL A 69 -4.12 3.45 7.46
CA VAL A 69 -4.33 4.59 8.37
C VAL A 69 -4.67 5.88 7.60
N VAL A 70 -4.07 6.10 6.43
CA VAL A 70 -4.39 7.26 5.57
C VAL A 70 -5.82 7.18 5.08
N ARG A 71 -6.26 6.01 4.58
CA ARG A 71 -7.65 5.80 4.14
C ARG A 71 -8.63 5.98 5.29
N ASP A 72 -8.35 5.43 6.46
CA ASP A 72 -9.20 5.54 7.64
C ASP A 72 -9.34 7.00 8.10
N LEU A 73 -8.25 7.77 8.04
CA LEU A 73 -8.25 9.20 8.37
C LEU A 73 -9.10 10.05 7.41
N LEU A 74 -9.23 9.66 6.15
CA LEU A 74 -10.13 10.33 5.19
C LEU A 74 -11.61 10.11 5.54
N GLY A 75 -11.95 9.00 6.19
CA GLY A 75 -13.33 8.64 6.56
C GLY A 75 -14.26 8.63 5.34
N PRO A 76 -15.43 9.29 5.38
CA PRO A 76 -16.40 9.27 4.28
C PRO A 76 -15.86 9.68 2.90
N ALA A 77 -14.80 10.49 2.84
CA ALA A 77 -14.20 10.91 1.58
C ALA A 77 -13.57 9.72 0.82
N ALA A 78 -13.05 8.72 1.54
CA ALA A 78 -12.47 7.51 0.94
C ALA A 78 -13.53 6.56 0.36
N GLU A 79 -14.79 6.72 0.75
CA GLU A 79 -15.89 5.82 0.36
C GLU A 79 -16.56 6.27 -0.95
N THR A 80 -16.18 7.43 -1.48
CA THR A 80 -16.72 7.94 -2.74
C THR A 80 -16.18 7.15 -3.94
N LEU A 81 -17.05 6.88 -4.93
CA LEU A 81 -16.66 6.21 -6.17
C LEU A 81 -15.49 6.90 -6.90
N PRO A 82 -15.46 8.24 -7.03
CA PRO A 82 -14.32 8.93 -7.64
C PRO A 82 -12.99 8.67 -6.93
N PHE A 83 -12.98 8.67 -5.58
CA PHE A 83 -11.77 8.41 -4.82
C PHE A 83 -11.29 6.96 -4.99
N ARG A 84 -12.20 5.99 -4.87
CA ARG A 84 -11.87 4.57 -5.08
C ARG A 84 -11.36 4.31 -6.51
N GLY A 85 -11.96 4.95 -7.51
CA GLY A 85 -11.49 4.90 -8.89
C GLY A 85 -10.08 5.47 -9.06
N ALA A 86 -9.78 6.59 -8.41
CA ALA A 86 -8.43 7.16 -8.41
C ALA A 86 -7.41 6.21 -7.74
N VAL A 87 -7.75 5.59 -6.61
CA VAL A 87 -6.90 4.58 -5.96
C VAL A 87 -6.62 3.40 -6.88
N MET A 88 -7.62 2.90 -7.63
CA MET A 88 -7.43 1.81 -8.59
C MET A 88 -6.52 2.21 -9.76
N ALA A 89 -6.66 3.44 -10.28
CA ALA A 89 -5.83 3.94 -11.37
C ALA A 89 -4.37 4.08 -10.93
N GLU A 90 -4.13 4.63 -9.73
CA GLU A 90 -2.80 4.74 -9.14
C GLU A 90 -2.21 3.36 -8.84
N TYR A 91 -3.00 2.45 -8.27
CA TYR A 91 -2.56 1.08 -8.03
C TYR A 91 -2.14 0.37 -9.32
N THR A 92 -2.91 0.52 -10.40
CA THR A 92 -2.56 -0.04 -11.72
C THR A 92 -1.23 0.54 -12.23
N THR A 93 -1.00 1.82 -12.01
CA THR A 93 0.25 2.52 -12.37
C THR A 93 1.44 2.05 -11.52
N ILE A 94 1.22 1.77 -10.23
CA ILE A 94 2.25 1.23 -9.35
C ILE A 94 2.60 -0.19 -9.76
N VAL A 95 1.59 -1.05 -9.95
CA VAL A 95 1.78 -2.45 -10.35
C VAL A 95 2.52 -2.57 -11.67
N SER A 96 2.20 -1.75 -12.68
CA SER A 96 2.91 -1.80 -13.97
C SER A 96 4.41 -1.50 -13.86
N LYS A 97 4.84 -0.77 -12.81
CA LYS A 97 6.25 -0.52 -12.49
C LYS A 97 6.86 -1.59 -11.58
N VAL A 98 6.07 -2.18 -10.69
CA VAL A 98 6.53 -3.20 -9.73
C VAL A 98 6.65 -4.57 -10.39
N SER A 99 5.74 -4.95 -11.29
CA SER A 99 5.76 -6.27 -11.94
C SER A 99 7.08 -6.59 -12.66
N PRO A 100 7.68 -5.67 -13.44
CA PRO A 100 8.99 -5.92 -14.05
C PRO A 100 10.14 -6.03 -13.04
N ALA A 101 10.03 -5.37 -11.88
CA ALA A 101 11.06 -5.35 -10.83
C ALA A 101 10.96 -6.53 -9.86
N MET A 102 9.94 -7.40 -9.99
CA MET A 102 9.71 -8.52 -9.07
C MET A 102 10.90 -9.51 -8.99
N PRO A 103 11.60 -9.85 -10.09
CA PRO A 103 12.78 -10.71 -10.03
C PRO A 103 13.92 -10.09 -9.22
N GLU A 104 14.16 -8.78 -9.39
CA GLU A 104 15.20 -8.03 -8.65
C GLU A 104 14.83 -7.94 -7.16
N LEU A 105 13.56 -7.67 -6.86
CA LEU A 105 13.04 -7.70 -5.50
C LEU A 105 13.24 -9.07 -4.84
N LYS A 106 12.98 -10.17 -5.57
CA LYS A 106 13.23 -11.53 -5.06
C LYS A 106 14.70 -11.74 -4.71
N GLN A 107 15.61 -11.29 -5.58
CA GLN A 107 17.05 -11.36 -5.30
C GLN A 107 17.38 -10.58 -4.02
N LEU A 108 16.88 -9.36 -3.87
CA LEU A 108 17.11 -8.58 -2.65
C LEU A 108 16.57 -9.30 -1.39
N LEU A 109 15.35 -9.84 -1.45
CA LEU A 109 14.76 -10.59 -0.33
C LEU A 109 15.59 -11.82 0.06
N ASP A 110 16.17 -12.53 -0.92
CA ASP A 110 17.06 -13.68 -0.66
C ASP A 110 18.35 -13.32 0.07
N HIS A 111 18.79 -12.07 0.00
CA HIS A 111 19.96 -11.60 0.75
C HIS A 111 19.61 -11.13 2.15
N LEU A 112 18.36 -10.74 2.40
CA LEU A 112 17.93 -10.10 3.65
C LEU A 112 17.20 -11.04 4.60
N LEU A 113 16.51 -12.06 4.07
CA LEU A 113 15.63 -12.95 4.81
C LEU A 113 16.06 -14.40 4.65
N ASP A 114 15.60 -15.28 5.54
CA ASP A 114 15.76 -16.72 5.32
C ASP A 114 14.94 -17.17 4.09
N PRO A 115 15.26 -18.34 3.48
CA PRO A 115 14.62 -18.76 2.23
C PRO A 115 13.10 -18.91 2.30
N LEU A 116 12.53 -19.25 3.46
CA LEU A 116 11.09 -19.44 3.61
C LEU A 116 10.39 -18.08 3.77
N ASP A 117 10.98 -17.18 4.53
CA ASP A 117 10.50 -15.82 4.74
C ASP A 117 10.63 -14.98 3.46
N SER A 118 11.74 -15.10 2.73
CA SER A 118 11.93 -14.50 1.40
C SER A 118 10.87 -14.94 0.41
N ARG A 119 10.61 -16.26 0.33
CA ARG A 119 9.55 -16.80 -0.53
C ARG A 119 8.17 -16.27 -0.13
N ALA A 120 7.85 -16.26 1.16
CA ALA A 120 6.55 -15.78 1.64
C ALA A 120 6.34 -14.29 1.32
N ALA A 121 7.34 -13.44 1.56
CA ALA A 121 7.29 -12.02 1.23
C ALA A 121 7.15 -11.76 -0.27
N HIS A 122 7.90 -12.49 -1.10
CA HIS A 122 7.78 -12.42 -2.55
C HIS A 122 6.39 -12.84 -3.03
N ASP A 123 5.91 -14.01 -2.61
CA ASP A 123 4.62 -14.55 -3.05
C ASP A 123 3.46 -13.66 -2.60
N PHE A 124 3.58 -13.06 -1.42
CA PHE A 124 2.66 -12.05 -0.92
C PHE A 124 2.63 -10.80 -1.81
N LEU A 125 3.76 -10.16 -2.06
CA LEU A 125 3.83 -8.95 -2.88
C LEU A 125 3.44 -9.22 -4.34
N HIS A 126 3.84 -10.36 -4.88
CA HIS A 126 3.45 -10.80 -6.22
C HIS A 126 1.94 -11.02 -6.30
N GLY A 127 1.35 -11.75 -5.35
CA GLY A 127 -0.09 -11.96 -5.25
C GLY A 127 -0.87 -10.65 -5.10
N ARG A 128 -0.35 -9.72 -4.28
CA ARG A 128 -0.91 -8.37 -4.13
C ARG A 128 -0.67 -7.46 -5.31
N SER A 129 0.18 -7.82 -6.26
CA SER A 129 0.40 -7.08 -7.51
C SER A 129 -0.42 -7.66 -8.67
N ALA A 130 -1.21 -8.72 -8.46
CA ALA A 130 -2.02 -9.29 -9.53
C ALA A 130 -3.05 -8.26 -10.05
N PRO A 131 -3.27 -8.17 -11.38
CA PRO A 131 -4.24 -7.25 -11.96
C PRO A 131 -5.62 -7.37 -11.30
N GLY A 132 -6.18 -6.24 -10.90
CA GLY A 132 -7.50 -6.18 -10.26
C GLY A 132 -7.57 -6.69 -8.81
N SER A 133 -6.45 -7.15 -8.22
CA SER A 133 -6.48 -7.70 -6.85
C SER A 133 -6.94 -6.69 -5.79
N ILE A 134 -6.68 -5.40 -6.01
CA ILE A 134 -7.10 -4.33 -5.10
C ILE A 134 -8.63 -4.16 -5.06
N ALA A 135 -9.35 -4.45 -6.15
CA ALA A 135 -10.76 -4.08 -6.30
C ALA A 135 -11.66 -4.64 -5.19
N ARG A 136 -11.39 -5.87 -4.74
CA ARG A 136 -12.07 -6.49 -3.59
C ARG A 136 -11.68 -5.83 -2.27
N ARG A 137 -10.39 -5.53 -2.05
CA ARG A 137 -9.88 -4.93 -0.80
C ARG A 137 -10.35 -3.50 -0.56
N ILE A 138 -10.62 -2.74 -1.64
CA ILE A 138 -11.16 -1.38 -1.55
C ILE A 138 -12.69 -1.30 -1.75
N GLY A 139 -13.37 -2.45 -1.87
CA GLY A 139 -14.83 -2.52 -1.93
C GLY A 139 -15.45 -1.98 -3.22
N VAL A 140 -14.78 -2.14 -4.37
CA VAL A 140 -15.33 -1.81 -5.70
C VAL A 140 -16.02 -3.02 -6.34
N VAL A 141 -15.63 -4.24 -5.96
CA VAL A 141 -16.26 -5.49 -6.38
C VAL A 141 -16.54 -6.33 -5.13
N ALA A 142 -17.71 -6.98 -5.10
CA ALA A 142 -18.13 -7.89 -4.03
C ALA A 142 -17.35 -9.22 -4.05
#